data_AF-A0AAD7SDJ9-F1
#
_entry.id   AF-A0AAD7SDJ9-F1
#
_cell.length_a   1.000
_cell.length_b   1.000
_cell.length_c   1.000
_cell.angle_alpha   90.00
_cell.angle_beta   90.00
_cell.angle_gamma   90.00
#
_symmetry.space_group_name_H-M   'P 1'
#
loop_
_entity.id
_entity.type
_entity.pdbx_description
1 polymer ?
#
loop_
_entity_poly.entity_id
_entity_poly.type
_entity_poly.pdbx_seq_one_letter_code
_entity_poly.pdbx_strand_id
1 'polypeptide(L)'
;MRTKPPMDTGDKGRRRKQSVRARGSAGSKNAKTKREEAHVLRSLTVGNTEGNEVLMEDDCFPGDFARSGKLERRVMAPRYSLLREVGRGSYGVVYEAIARRSGTRVAVKKLRCDAPENVELALAEFWALTSLEKRHDNVVQLEECVLQKNGLAQKMSHGNKRSKQYLRLVETSLKGERVLGYPEEPCYLWFVMEFCEGGDLNQFILSRRPDPRTNKSFMLQLTSAVAFLHKNNIVHRDLKPDNILISERSGAPVLKVADFGLSKVCAGLGGRSAEGENGTKNVNVNKFWLSSACGSDFYMAPEVWEGHYTAKADIFALGIIIWAMIERITFIDAESNRELLGTYVRQGTEIVPVGEALLENPKMVLHIPQRRRTAMSDGIKKLLQDMLAVNPQDRPDAVELANRMDQVTCAA
;
A
#
# COMPACT_ATOMS: atom_id res chain seq x y z
N MET A 1 -75.89 12.95 9.19
CA MET A 1 -76.16 13.89 8.08
C MET A 1 -74.87 14.02 7.26
N ARG A 2 -74.76 13.81 5.94
CA ARG A 2 -75.64 13.30 4.86
C ARG A 2 -74.79 12.30 4.02
N THR A 3 -75.04 10.99 4.06
CA THR A 3 -75.72 10.18 3.02
C THR A 3 -75.03 9.99 1.64
N LYS A 4 -74.21 8.92 1.55
CA LYS A 4 -74.01 7.88 0.49
C LYS A 4 -73.60 8.22 -0.98
N PRO A 5 -72.80 7.34 -1.66
CA PRO A 5 -72.38 7.39 -3.08
C PRO A 5 -73.18 6.41 -4.00
N PRO A 6 -72.86 6.23 -5.31
CA PRO A 6 -71.89 5.17 -5.74
C PRO A 6 -71.15 5.38 -7.11
N MET A 7 -70.34 4.38 -7.53
CA MET A 7 -70.13 3.72 -8.86
C MET A 7 -70.57 4.37 -10.21
N ASP A 8 -70.04 4.08 -11.42
CA ASP A 8 -68.98 3.19 -11.99
C ASP A 8 -68.81 3.50 -13.52
N THR A 9 -67.92 2.81 -14.26
CA THR A 9 -67.73 2.76 -15.74
C THR A 9 -67.01 3.95 -16.41
N GLY A 10 -66.31 3.83 -17.55
CA GLY A 10 -65.91 2.64 -18.33
C GLY A 10 -65.14 2.95 -19.64
N ASP A 11 -64.10 2.15 -19.92
CA ASP A 11 -63.48 1.67 -21.19
C ASP A 11 -63.51 2.46 -22.56
N LYS A 12 -62.48 2.14 -23.38
CA LYS A 12 -62.31 2.24 -24.87
C LYS A 12 -61.76 3.52 -25.52
N GLY A 13 -60.68 3.33 -26.29
CA GLY A 13 -60.09 4.39 -27.15
C GLY A 13 -58.97 3.95 -28.13
N ARG A 14 -59.11 2.85 -28.88
CA ARG A 14 -58.15 2.46 -29.94
C ARG A 14 -58.13 3.48 -31.11
N ARG A 15 -56.95 3.90 -31.58
CA ARG A 15 -56.70 4.21 -33.01
C ARG A 15 -55.34 3.69 -33.50
N ARG A 16 -55.28 3.39 -34.80
CA ARG A 16 -54.22 2.62 -35.49
C ARG A 16 -53.57 3.46 -36.60
N LYS A 17 -52.27 3.21 -36.83
CA LYS A 17 -51.52 3.29 -38.10
C LYS A 17 -51.61 4.57 -38.97
N GLN A 18 -50.43 5.08 -39.32
CA GLN A 18 -50.04 5.17 -40.74
C GLN A 18 -48.52 5.06 -40.90
N SER A 19 -48.07 4.77 -42.13
CA SER A 19 -46.71 4.34 -42.46
C SER A 19 -46.16 5.09 -43.66
N VAL A 20 -44.88 5.48 -43.65
CA VAL A 20 -44.17 5.99 -44.85
C VAL A 20 -42.77 5.38 -44.95
N ARG A 21 -42.51 4.71 -46.08
CA ARG A 21 -41.21 4.32 -46.65
C ARG A 21 -40.63 5.52 -47.43
N ALA A 22 -39.36 5.69 -47.78
CA ALA A 22 -38.09 5.00 -47.50
C ALA A 22 -36.94 5.83 -48.16
N ARG A 23 -35.74 5.24 -48.24
CA ARG A 23 -34.52 5.59 -49.00
C ARG A 23 -33.42 6.24 -48.15
N GLY A 24 -32.20 5.74 -48.32
CA GLY A 24 -31.02 6.17 -47.58
C GLY A 24 -29.89 6.60 -48.51
N SER A 25 -28.70 6.79 -47.94
CA SER A 25 -27.44 6.90 -48.67
C SER A 25 -26.31 6.28 -47.85
N ALA A 26 -25.29 5.75 -48.52
CA ALA A 26 -24.12 5.16 -47.88
C ALA A 26 -23.11 6.24 -47.48
N GLY A 27 -22.40 6.04 -46.37
CA GLY A 27 -21.39 6.98 -45.88
C GLY A 27 -20.37 6.29 -44.96
N SER A 28 -19.38 5.63 -45.55
CA SER A 28 -18.30 4.97 -44.80
C SER A 28 -17.41 6.00 -44.10
N LYS A 29 -17.21 5.85 -42.78
CA LYS A 29 -16.06 6.43 -42.05
C LYS A 29 -15.50 5.41 -41.06
N ASN A 30 -14.34 4.86 -41.43
CA ASN A 30 -13.52 4.00 -40.56
C ASN A 30 -13.07 4.76 -39.30
N ALA A 31 -13.61 4.39 -38.13
CA ALA A 31 -13.01 4.73 -36.84
C ALA A 31 -12.15 3.56 -36.36
N LYS A 32 -10.82 3.64 -36.55
CA LYS A 32 -9.88 2.67 -36.00
C LYS A 32 -9.85 2.75 -34.47
N THR A 33 -10.68 1.95 -33.80
CA THR A 33 -10.50 1.67 -32.37
C THR A 33 -9.23 0.85 -32.18
N LYS A 34 -8.20 1.45 -31.58
CA LYS A 34 -7.06 0.70 -31.05
C LYS A 34 -7.60 -0.27 -29.99
N ARG A 35 -7.59 -1.58 -30.29
CA ARG A 35 -7.67 -2.61 -29.26
C ARG A 35 -6.37 -2.54 -28.46
N GLU A 36 -6.46 -2.19 -27.18
CA GLU A 36 -5.42 -2.56 -26.23
C GLU A 36 -5.57 -4.07 -25.96
N GLU A 37 -4.64 -4.85 -26.48
CA GLU A 37 -4.60 -6.29 -26.23
C GLU A 37 -4.10 -6.53 -24.81
N ALA A 38 -4.89 -7.25 -24.02
CA ALA A 38 -4.48 -7.73 -22.71
C ALA A 38 -3.44 -8.84 -22.89
N HIS A 39 -2.17 -8.49 -23.00
CA HIS A 39 -1.09 -9.45 -23.14
C HIS A 39 -0.99 -10.35 -21.90
N VAL A 40 -1.31 -11.63 -22.09
CA VAL A 40 -1.03 -12.70 -21.12
C VAL A 40 0.48 -12.88 -21.06
N LEU A 41 1.03 -12.82 -19.85
CA LEU A 41 2.44 -13.01 -19.55
C LEU A 41 2.67 -14.42 -18.99
N ARG A 42 3.91 -14.91 -19.11
CA ARG A 42 4.32 -16.20 -18.51
C ARG A 42 4.54 -16.04 -16.99
N SER A 43 4.25 -17.11 -16.25
CA SER A 43 4.60 -17.33 -14.84
C SER A 43 5.94 -16.71 -14.41
N LEU A 44 5.96 -16.12 -13.22
CA LEU A 44 7.19 -15.77 -12.50
C LEU A 44 7.63 -16.99 -11.69
N THR A 45 8.55 -17.79 -12.23
CA THR A 45 9.06 -18.98 -11.56
C THR A 45 10.18 -18.63 -10.57
N VAL A 46 10.12 -19.23 -9.38
CA VAL A 46 11.22 -19.21 -8.40
C VAL A 46 12.19 -20.32 -8.81
N GLY A 47 13.40 -19.95 -9.19
CA GLY A 47 14.39 -20.91 -9.69
C GLY A 47 15.08 -21.67 -8.55
N ASN A 48 14.57 -22.86 -8.21
CA ASN A 48 15.40 -24.01 -7.79
C ASN A 48 14.55 -25.29 -7.67
N THR A 49 14.25 -25.91 -8.81
CA THR A 49 14.00 -27.36 -8.92
C THR A 49 14.30 -27.79 -10.34
N GLU A 50 15.20 -28.75 -10.51
CA GLU A 50 15.23 -29.59 -11.70
C GLU A 50 13.98 -30.48 -11.68
N GLY A 51 13.20 -30.51 -12.76
CA GLY A 51 11.97 -31.29 -12.83
C GLY A 51 11.05 -30.83 -13.95
N ASN A 52 10.68 -31.74 -14.85
CA ASN A 52 9.86 -31.49 -16.03
C ASN A 52 8.57 -30.70 -15.75
N GLU A 53 8.46 -29.47 -16.25
CA GLU A 53 7.16 -28.84 -16.53
C GLU A 53 6.73 -29.18 -17.96
N VAL A 54 5.94 -30.25 -18.10
CA VAL A 54 5.22 -30.55 -19.36
C VAL A 54 4.12 -29.50 -19.54
N LEU A 55 4.18 -28.76 -20.64
CA LEU A 55 3.07 -27.89 -21.05
C LEU A 55 1.90 -28.78 -21.50
N MET A 56 0.82 -28.78 -20.73
CA MET A 56 -0.49 -29.19 -21.22
C MET A 56 -1.38 -27.96 -21.35
N GLU A 57 -1.81 -27.70 -22.59
CA GLU A 57 -3.03 -26.95 -22.84
C GLU A 57 -4.15 -27.96 -22.98
N ASP A 58 -5.33 -27.66 -22.43
CA ASP A 58 -6.57 -28.02 -23.09
C ASP A 58 -7.69 -27.01 -22.77
N ASP A 59 -8.54 -26.85 -23.78
CA ASP A 59 -9.88 -26.23 -23.81
C ASP A 59 -10.10 -24.75 -23.43
N CYS A 60 -10.21 -23.95 -24.50
CA CYS A 60 -11.16 -22.85 -24.58
C CYS A 60 -12.59 -23.31 -24.25
N PHE A 61 -13.35 -22.50 -23.52
CA PHE A 61 -14.82 -22.64 -23.51
C PHE A 61 -15.39 -22.51 -24.94
N PRO A 62 -16.36 -23.35 -25.32
CA PRO A 62 -16.80 -23.46 -26.72
C PRO A 62 -17.62 -22.25 -27.17
N GLY A 63 -17.38 -21.83 -28.41
CA GLY A 63 -18.06 -20.72 -29.06
C GLY A 63 -17.54 -20.54 -30.48
N ASP A 64 -18.09 -21.34 -31.40
CA ASP A 64 -17.91 -21.36 -32.87
C ASP A 64 -16.90 -20.36 -33.47
N PHE A 65 -15.82 -20.88 -34.06
CA PHE A 65 -15.44 -20.50 -35.42
C PHE A 65 -14.47 -21.51 -36.05
N ALA A 66 -14.92 -22.24 -37.06
CA ALA A 66 -14.05 -23.10 -37.86
C ALA A 66 -13.24 -22.26 -38.88
N ARG A 67 -11.90 -22.33 -38.82
CA ARG A 67 -11.00 -22.66 -39.96
C ARG A 67 -9.52 -22.34 -39.67
N SER A 68 -8.70 -23.39 -39.76
CA SER A 68 -7.36 -23.43 -40.38
C SER A 68 -6.44 -22.21 -40.24
N GLY A 69 -5.47 -22.30 -39.33
CA GLY A 69 -4.20 -21.56 -39.39
C GLY A 69 -3.22 -22.06 -38.33
N LYS A 70 -2.09 -22.66 -38.73
CA LYS A 70 -1.01 -23.02 -37.81
C LYS A 70 -0.36 -21.75 -37.27
N LEU A 71 -0.78 -21.32 -36.08
CA LEU A 71 -0.10 -20.26 -35.33
C LEU A 71 0.92 -20.90 -34.39
N GLU A 72 2.19 -20.90 -34.78
CA GLU A 72 3.28 -21.30 -33.89
C GLU A 72 3.32 -20.36 -32.68
N ARG A 73 2.84 -20.87 -31.53
CA ARG A 73 2.83 -20.12 -30.26
C ARG A 73 4.26 -20.00 -29.73
N ARG A 74 4.90 -18.91 -30.15
CA ARG A 74 6.27 -18.51 -29.77
C ARG A 74 6.40 -18.35 -28.26
N VAL A 75 6.95 -19.37 -27.60
CA VAL A 75 7.14 -19.41 -26.14
C VAL A 75 8.01 -18.23 -25.69
N MET A 76 7.41 -17.28 -24.98
CA MET A 76 8.15 -16.14 -24.45
C MET A 76 8.88 -16.50 -23.15
N ALA A 77 10.10 -16.00 -22.99
CA ALA A 77 10.85 -16.12 -21.74
C ALA A 77 10.19 -15.29 -20.60
N PRO A 78 10.28 -15.72 -19.33
CA PRO A 78 9.80 -14.93 -18.18
C PRO A 78 10.45 -13.54 -18.15
N ARG A 79 9.66 -12.48 -17.89
CA ARG A 79 10.15 -11.08 -17.98
C ARG A 79 11.20 -10.73 -16.93
N TYR A 80 11.17 -11.40 -15.78
CA TYR A 80 12.09 -11.21 -14.67
C TYR A 80 12.80 -12.53 -14.36
N SER A 81 14.03 -12.45 -13.87
CA SER A 81 14.78 -13.58 -13.32
C SER A 81 14.93 -13.34 -11.83
N LEU A 82 14.23 -14.12 -11.00
CA LEU A 82 14.42 -14.08 -9.55
C LEU A 82 15.82 -14.61 -9.21
N LEU A 83 16.51 -13.98 -8.27
CA LEU A 83 17.87 -14.33 -7.85
C LEU A 83 17.90 -14.98 -6.47
N ARG A 84 17.44 -14.26 -5.45
CA ARG A 84 17.45 -14.70 -4.05
C ARG A 84 16.31 -14.06 -3.28
N GLU A 85 15.91 -14.70 -2.19
CA GLU A 85 15.09 -14.07 -1.16
C GLU A 85 15.90 -12.97 -0.46
N VAL A 86 15.28 -11.81 -0.22
CA VAL A 86 15.89 -10.67 0.51
C VAL A 86 15.12 -10.29 1.75
N GLY A 87 13.86 -10.73 1.88
CA GLY A 87 13.06 -10.54 3.08
C GLY A 87 11.79 -11.37 3.03
N ARG A 88 11.26 -11.70 4.21
CA ARG A 88 10.02 -12.43 4.40
C ARG A 88 9.27 -11.76 5.54
N GLY A 89 8.12 -11.18 5.22
CA GLY A 89 7.18 -10.66 6.20
C GLY A 89 6.04 -11.65 6.45
N SER A 90 5.14 -11.31 7.36
CA SER A 90 4.00 -12.14 7.76
C SER A 90 3.07 -12.52 6.58
N TYR A 91 3.08 -11.73 5.50
CA TYR A 91 2.11 -11.82 4.40
C TYR A 91 2.72 -12.15 3.03
N GLY A 92 4.04 -12.26 2.92
CA GLY A 92 4.70 -12.46 1.63
C GLY A 92 6.22 -12.52 1.67
N VAL A 93 6.80 -12.81 0.51
CA VAL A 93 8.25 -12.97 0.31
C VAL A 93 8.76 -11.98 -0.72
N VAL A 94 9.83 -11.25 -0.40
CA VAL A 94 10.52 -10.33 -1.30
C VAL A 94 11.74 -11.01 -1.90
N TYR A 95 11.85 -10.98 -3.23
CA TYR A 95 13.00 -11.47 -3.98
C TYR A 95 13.77 -10.31 -4.61
N GLU A 96 15.10 -10.40 -4.61
CA GLU A 96 15.91 -9.67 -5.58
C GLU A 96 15.74 -10.32 -6.96
N ALA A 97 15.56 -9.52 -8.01
CA ALA A 97 15.41 -10.02 -9.37
C ALA A 97 16.04 -9.09 -10.41
N ILE A 98 16.28 -9.63 -11.61
CA ILE A 98 16.74 -8.86 -12.77
C ILE A 98 15.63 -8.80 -13.83
N ALA A 99 15.31 -7.59 -14.29
CA ALA A 99 14.46 -7.36 -15.46
C ALA A 99 15.19 -7.76 -16.74
N ARG A 100 14.82 -8.88 -17.37
CA ARG A 100 15.61 -9.48 -18.48
C ARG A 100 15.79 -8.57 -19.70
N ARG A 101 14.90 -7.61 -19.92
CA ARG A 101 14.97 -6.68 -21.06
C ARG A 101 15.96 -5.52 -20.87
N SER A 102 16.21 -5.11 -19.62
CA SER A 102 17.01 -3.92 -19.31
C SER A 102 18.24 -4.21 -18.45
N GLY A 103 18.36 -5.41 -17.89
CA GLY A 103 19.41 -5.76 -16.92
C GLY A 103 19.22 -5.12 -15.54
N THR A 104 18.15 -4.35 -15.33
CA THR A 104 17.92 -3.60 -14.09
C THR A 104 17.59 -4.52 -12.93
N ARG A 105 18.23 -4.30 -11.76
CA ARG A 105 17.87 -4.92 -10.48
C ARG A 105 16.56 -4.31 -9.95
N VAL A 106 15.61 -5.17 -9.63
CA VAL A 106 14.27 -4.86 -9.11
C VAL A 106 13.96 -5.72 -7.88
N ALA A 107 13.14 -5.21 -6.97
CA ALA A 107 12.54 -6.00 -5.91
C ALA A 107 11.23 -6.62 -6.41
N VAL A 108 10.97 -7.88 -6.08
CA VAL A 108 9.75 -8.59 -6.46
C VAL A 108 9.10 -9.17 -5.22
N LYS A 109 8.07 -8.49 -4.70
CA LYS A 109 7.28 -8.94 -3.53
C LYS A 109 6.15 -9.85 -4.00
N LYS A 110 6.09 -11.07 -3.47
CA LYS A 110 5.10 -12.12 -3.80
C LYS A 110 4.17 -12.33 -2.61
N LEU A 111 2.89 -12.00 -2.79
CA LEU A 111 1.82 -12.27 -1.81
C LEU A 111 0.97 -13.44 -2.32
N ARG A 112 0.54 -14.30 -1.40
CA ARG A 112 -0.42 -15.38 -1.69
C ARG A 112 -1.83 -14.84 -1.50
N CYS A 113 -2.76 -15.25 -2.37
CA CYS A 113 -4.14 -14.74 -2.40
C CYS A 113 -5.12 -15.91 -2.24
N ASP A 114 -4.98 -16.65 -1.14
CA ASP A 114 -5.73 -17.86 -0.80
C ASP A 114 -6.80 -17.65 0.29
N ALA A 115 -6.57 -16.70 1.20
CA ALA A 115 -7.51 -16.29 2.25
C ALA A 115 -7.98 -14.82 2.05
N PRO A 116 -9.19 -14.44 2.49
CA PRO A 116 -9.72 -13.08 2.33
C PRO A 116 -8.81 -11.99 2.91
N GLU A 117 -8.21 -12.24 4.07
CA GLU A 117 -7.31 -11.33 4.78
C GLU A 117 -6.04 -11.07 3.97
N ASN A 118 -5.45 -12.13 3.39
CA ASN A 118 -4.31 -12.02 2.50
C ASN A 118 -4.65 -11.24 1.21
N VAL A 119 -5.89 -11.38 0.71
CA VAL A 119 -6.39 -10.61 -0.44
C VAL A 119 -6.61 -9.15 -0.09
N GLU A 120 -7.11 -8.84 1.11
CA GLU A 120 -7.25 -7.46 1.61
C GLU A 120 -5.91 -6.73 1.67
N LEU A 121 -4.90 -7.34 2.28
CA LEU A 121 -3.55 -6.77 2.39
C LEU A 121 -2.90 -6.55 1.01
N ALA A 122 -3.07 -7.52 0.10
CA ALA A 122 -2.55 -7.40 -1.26
C ALA A 122 -3.30 -6.33 -2.09
N LEU A 123 -4.60 -6.14 -1.87
CA LEU A 123 -5.37 -5.06 -2.50
C LEU A 123 -5.05 -3.70 -1.88
N ALA A 124 -4.79 -3.62 -0.58
CA ALA A 124 -4.36 -2.41 0.11
C ALA A 124 -3.02 -1.89 -0.46
N GLU A 125 -2.02 -2.77 -0.57
CA GLU A 125 -0.72 -2.44 -1.18
C GLU A 125 -0.87 -2.03 -2.66
N PHE A 126 -1.70 -2.76 -3.42
CA PHE A 126 -1.99 -2.42 -4.81
C PHE A 126 -2.67 -1.06 -4.97
N TRP A 127 -3.68 -0.75 -4.17
CA TRP A 127 -4.37 0.54 -4.25
C TRP A 127 -3.48 1.68 -3.77
N ALA A 128 -2.77 1.54 -2.66
CA ALA A 128 -1.85 2.57 -2.17
C ALA A 128 -0.79 2.94 -3.22
N LEU A 129 -0.08 1.95 -3.76
CA LEU A 129 0.97 2.20 -4.77
C LEU A 129 0.42 2.65 -6.13
N THR A 130 -0.79 2.24 -6.54
CA THR A 130 -1.38 2.67 -7.83
C THR A 130 -2.17 3.98 -7.76
N SER A 131 -2.53 4.47 -6.58
CA SER A 131 -3.16 5.78 -6.39
C SER A 131 -2.16 6.95 -6.39
N LEU A 132 -0.85 6.69 -6.39
CA LEU A 132 0.19 7.71 -6.48
C LEU A 132 0.35 8.21 -7.93
N GLU A 133 -0.24 9.37 -8.24
CA GLU A 133 -0.13 10.01 -9.57
C GLU A 133 1.28 10.51 -9.91
N LYS A 134 2.09 10.80 -8.87
CA LYS A 134 3.44 11.35 -8.99
C LYS A 134 4.44 10.45 -8.26
N ARG A 135 5.66 10.40 -8.77
CA ARG A 135 6.79 9.79 -8.04
C ARG A 135 7.26 10.73 -6.93
N HIS A 136 7.78 10.16 -5.86
CA HIS A 136 8.44 10.87 -4.78
C HIS A 136 9.76 10.18 -4.48
N ASP A 137 10.85 10.93 -4.32
CA ASP A 137 12.18 10.34 -4.19
C ASP A 137 12.29 9.44 -2.95
N ASN A 138 11.52 9.74 -1.90
CA ASN A 138 11.50 9.00 -0.63
C ASN A 138 10.37 7.99 -0.46
N VAL A 139 9.68 7.57 -1.53
CA VAL A 139 8.71 6.47 -1.51
C VAL A 139 9.13 5.41 -2.53
N VAL A 140 8.97 4.13 -2.20
CA VAL A 140 9.32 3.03 -3.11
C VAL A 140 8.47 3.08 -4.38
N GLN A 141 9.12 3.03 -5.53
CA GLN A 141 8.45 3.09 -6.82
C GLN A 141 7.97 1.70 -7.27
N LEU A 142 6.67 1.58 -7.54
CA LEU A 142 6.08 0.45 -8.26
C LEU A 142 6.33 0.59 -9.77
N GLU A 143 6.86 -0.46 -10.41
CA GLU A 143 7.00 -0.58 -11.88
C GLU A 143 5.80 -1.30 -12.50
N GLU A 144 5.38 -2.42 -11.89
CA GLU A 144 4.11 -3.08 -12.22
C GLU A 144 3.63 -4.02 -11.12
N CYS A 145 2.31 -4.22 -11.08
CA CYS A 145 1.70 -5.31 -10.33
C CYS A 145 1.19 -6.37 -11.32
N VAL A 146 1.38 -7.65 -10.99
CA VAL A 146 1.03 -8.80 -11.83
C VAL A 146 0.25 -9.81 -11.00
N LEU A 147 -0.94 -10.15 -11.47
CA LEU A 147 -1.77 -11.22 -10.92
C LEU A 147 -1.40 -12.53 -11.62
N GLN A 148 -1.04 -13.56 -10.85
CA GLN A 148 -0.76 -14.89 -11.36
C GLN A 148 -1.76 -15.90 -10.81
N LYS A 149 -2.37 -16.67 -11.73
CA LYS A 149 -3.21 -17.83 -11.42
C LYS A 149 -3.09 -18.87 -12.54
N ASN A 150 -3.00 -20.15 -12.19
CA ASN A 150 -2.95 -21.29 -13.14
C ASN A 150 -1.82 -21.16 -14.19
N GLY A 151 -0.62 -20.77 -13.76
CA GLY A 151 0.53 -20.53 -14.65
C GLY A 151 0.44 -19.27 -15.53
N LEU A 152 -0.75 -18.72 -15.71
CA LEU A 152 -1.01 -17.48 -16.44
C LEU A 152 -0.71 -16.27 -15.55
N ALA A 153 -0.09 -15.24 -16.13
CA ALA A 153 0.15 -13.96 -15.47
C ALA A 153 -0.52 -12.81 -16.24
N GLN A 154 -1.21 -11.92 -15.53
CA GLN A 154 -1.90 -10.77 -16.09
C GLN A 154 -1.41 -9.49 -15.40
N LYS A 155 -0.99 -8.48 -16.17
CA LYS A 155 -0.68 -7.16 -15.61
C LYS A 155 -1.94 -6.52 -15.03
N MET A 156 -1.85 -6.06 -13.80
CA MET A 156 -2.92 -5.37 -13.08
C MET A 156 -2.91 -3.87 -13.45
N SER A 157 -4.09 -3.28 -13.53
CA SER A 157 -4.27 -1.84 -13.74
C SER A 157 -5.42 -1.33 -12.89
N HIS A 158 -5.24 -0.16 -12.29
CA HIS A 158 -6.22 0.43 -11.37
C HIS A 158 -7.56 0.64 -12.10
N GLY A 159 -8.68 0.33 -11.43
CA GLY A 159 -10.02 0.48 -12.00
C GLY A 159 -10.37 -0.43 -13.19
N ASN A 160 -9.57 -1.47 -13.49
CA ASN A 160 -9.79 -2.35 -14.64
C ASN A 160 -10.99 -3.31 -14.46
N LYS A 161 -12.20 -2.79 -14.65
CA LYS A 161 -13.48 -3.52 -14.62
C LYS A 161 -13.63 -4.62 -15.69
N ARG A 162 -12.67 -4.77 -16.62
CA ARG A 162 -12.68 -5.85 -17.63
C ARG A 162 -11.95 -7.11 -17.16
N SER A 163 -11.08 -7.01 -16.16
CA SER A 163 -10.39 -8.18 -15.60
C SER A 163 -11.30 -8.96 -14.65
N LYS A 164 -11.86 -10.08 -15.12
CA LYS A 164 -12.67 -10.99 -14.30
C LYS A 164 -11.90 -11.50 -13.07
N GLN A 165 -10.59 -11.71 -13.19
CA GLN A 165 -9.74 -12.18 -12.09
C GLN A 165 -9.54 -11.10 -11.02
N TYR A 166 -9.30 -9.84 -11.43
CA TYR A 166 -9.25 -8.70 -10.50
C TYR A 166 -10.58 -8.51 -9.76
N LEU A 167 -11.70 -8.55 -10.49
CA LEU A 167 -13.03 -8.41 -9.86
C LEU A 167 -13.29 -9.50 -8.82
N ARG A 168 -12.84 -10.74 -9.03
CA ARG A 168 -12.95 -11.82 -8.03
C ARG A 168 -12.06 -11.65 -6.81
N LEU A 169 -10.89 -11.01 -6.92
CA LEU A 169 -10.09 -10.60 -5.75
C LEU A 169 -10.85 -9.55 -4.94
N VAL A 170 -11.33 -8.50 -5.59
CA VAL A 170 -12.11 -7.44 -4.94
C VAL A 170 -13.37 -8.02 -4.29
N GLU A 171 -14.07 -8.94 -4.95
CA GLU A 171 -15.24 -9.62 -4.40
C GLU A 171 -14.90 -10.52 -3.19
N THR A 172 -13.73 -11.17 -3.21
CA THR A 172 -13.23 -12.00 -2.09
C THR A 172 -12.98 -11.15 -0.85
N SER A 173 -12.32 -10.01 -1.00
CA SER A 173 -12.14 -9.03 0.09
C SER A 173 -13.48 -8.46 0.56
N LEU A 174 -14.35 -8.01 -0.34
CA LEU A 174 -15.63 -7.37 0.06
C LEU A 174 -16.62 -8.32 0.75
N LYS A 175 -16.50 -9.64 0.52
CA LYS A 175 -17.37 -10.64 1.15
C LYS A 175 -16.80 -11.28 2.42
N GLY A 176 -15.48 -11.16 2.65
CA GLY A 176 -14.80 -11.94 3.68
C GLY A 176 -14.80 -13.46 3.42
N GLU A 177 -14.99 -13.87 2.15
CA GLU A 177 -15.11 -15.28 1.75
C GLU A 177 -14.43 -15.52 0.39
N ARG A 178 -13.76 -16.67 0.22
CA ARG A 178 -13.00 -16.99 -1.01
C ARG A 178 -13.92 -17.22 -2.21
N VAL A 179 -13.93 -16.26 -3.15
CA VAL A 179 -14.63 -16.38 -4.45
C VAL A 179 -13.71 -16.99 -5.55
N LEU A 180 -12.41 -17.14 -5.27
CA LEU A 180 -11.38 -17.56 -6.23
C LEU A 180 -11.29 -19.09 -6.46
N GLY A 181 -12.37 -19.68 -6.98
CA GLY A 181 -12.38 -21.06 -7.51
C GLY A 181 -12.10 -22.15 -6.48
N TYR A 182 -11.84 -23.38 -6.95
CA TYR A 182 -11.56 -24.52 -6.08
C TYR A 182 -10.29 -24.31 -5.23
N PRO A 183 -10.20 -24.94 -4.03
CA PRO A 183 -9.14 -24.66 -3.04
C PRO A 183 -7.72 -24.81 -3.58
N GLU A 184 -7.51 -25.77 -4.47
CA GLU A 184 -6.22 -26.33 -4.89
C GLU A 184 -5.39 -25.42 -5.81
N GLU A 185 -6.01 -24.42 -6.44
CA GLU A 185 -5.31 -23.50 -7.35
C GLU A 185 -4.78 -22.26 -6.61
N PRO A 186 -3.47 -22.12 -6.35
CA PRO A 186 -2.95 -20.95 -5.67
C PRO A 186 -2.95 -19.71 -6.58
N CYS A 187 -3.45 -18.61 -6.03
CA CYS A 187 -3.44 -17.29 -6.63
C CYS A 187 -2.31 -16.45 -5.98
N TYR A 188 -1.63 -15.61 -6.76
CA TYR A 188 -0.56 -14.74 -6.26
C TYR A 188 -0.63 -13.33 -6.85
N LEU A 189 -0.40 -12.32 -6.02
CA LEU A 189 -0.10 -10.97 -6.47
C LEU A 189 1.40 -10.70 -6.34
N TRP A 190 1.98 -10.18 -7.42
CA TRP A 190 3.40 -9.87 -7.52
C TRP A 190 3.59 -8.37 -7.75
N PHE A 191 4.38 -7.72 -6.90
CA PHE A 191 4.74 -6.31 -7.00
C PHE A 191 6.18 -6.20 -7.43
N VAL A 192 6.40 -5.67 -8.64
CA VAL A 192 7.73 -5.33 -9.15
C VAL A 192 8.01 -3.89 -8.80
N MET A 193 9.04 -3.67 -7.99
CA MET A 193 9.42 -2.37 -7.43
C MET A 193 10.89 -2.06 -7.69
N GLU A 194 11.32 -0.83 -7.48
CA GLU A 194 12.74 -0.50 -7.44
C GLU A 194 13.47 -1.32 -6.34
N PHE A 195 14.71 -1.72 -6.62
CA PHE A 195 15.55 -2.41 -5.64
C PHE A 195 16.38 -1.41 -4.84
N CYS A 196 16.33 -1.53 -3.51
CA CYS A 196 17.08 -0.70 -2.57
C CYS A 196 18.28 -1.49 -2.03
N GLU A 197 19.49 -1.08 -2.40
CA GLU A 197 20.71 -1.86 -2.18
C GLU A 197 21.23 -1.84 -0.73
N GLY A 198 20.92 -0.79 0.04
CA GLY A 198 21.44 -0.54 1.38
C GLY A 198 20.70 -1.27 2.51
N GLY A 199 19.73 -2.13 2.19
CA GLY A 199 18.88 -2.83 3.16
C GLY A 199 17.79 -1.93 3.75
N ASP A 200 17.31 -2.29 4.95
CA ASP A 200 16.38 -1.50 5.75
C ASP A 200 17.10 -0.50 6.69
N LEU A 201 16.37 0.48 7.22
CA LEU A 201 16.92 1.54 8.09
C LEU A 201 17.49 0.97 9.39
N ASN A 202 16.90 -0.11 9.92
CA ASN A 202 17.39 -0.75 11.14
C ASN A 202 18.81 -1.30 10.91
N GLN A 203 18.96 -2.18 9.92
CA GLN A 203 20.24 -2.75 9.53
C GLN A 203 21.24 -1.67 9.13
N PHE A 204 20.81 -0.67 8.37
CA PHE A 204 21.67 0.42 7.89
C PHE A 204 22.26 1.24 9.05
N ILE A 205 21.43 1.66 10.01
CA ILE A 205 21.89 2.45 11.16
C ILE A 205 22.73 1.58 12.10
N LEU A 206 22.28 0.37 12.44
CA LEU A 206 22.95 -0.48 13.42
C LEU A 206 24.33 -0.97 12.94
N SER A 207 24.46 -1.31 11.65
CA SER A 207 25.76 -1.73 11.05
C SER A 207 26.80 -0.62 10.91
N ARG A 208 26.42 0.65 11.08
CA ARG A 208 27.28 1.83 10.85
C ARG A 208 27.53 2.61 12.14
N ARG A 209 28.64 3.36 12.19
CA ARG A 209 28.89 4.34 13.27
C ARG A 209 27.83 5.45 13.21
N PRO A 210 27.52 6.12 14.34
CA PRO A 210 26.59 7.25 14.33
C PRO A 210 27.08 8.37 13.38
N ASP A 211 26.26 8.76 12.41
CA ASP A 211 26.51 9.92 11.55
C ASP A 211 25.37 10.94 11.70
N PRO A 212 25.58 12.05 12.42
CA PRO A 212 24.59 13.11 12.57
C PRO A 212 24.11 13.74 11.25
N ARG A 213 24.95 13.75 10.20
CA ARG A 213 24.59 14.31 8.89
C ARG A 213 23.64 13.38 8.14
N THR A 214 23.89 12.07 8.19
CA THR A 214 22.96 11.06 7.66
C THR A 214 21.64 11.09 8.45
N ASN A 215 21.68 11.11 9.78
CA ASN A 215 20.47 11.22 10.60
C ASN A 215 19.65 12.49 10.27
N LYS A 216 20.31 13.66 10.12
CA LYS A 216 19.69 14.92 9.68
C LYS A 216 19.02 14.79 8.31
N SER A 217 19.72 14.19 7.34
CA SER A 217 19.16 13.93 6.01
C SER A 217 17.95 12.97 6.06
N PHE A 218 18.03 11.90 6.84
CA PHE A 218 16.95 10.92 6.97
C PHE A 218 15.70 11.49 7.66
N MET A 219 15.85 12.37 8.66
CA MET A 219 14.70 13.08 9.25
C MET A 219 13.93 13.91 8.20
N LEU A 220 14.65 14.69 7.39
CA LEU A 220 14.05 15.48 6.30
C LEU A 220 13.34 14.59 5.28
N GLN A 221 14.03 13.55 4.79
CA GLN A 221 13.50 12.59 3.83
C GLN A 221 12.27 11.82 4.36
N LEU A 222 12.24 11.42 5.63
CA LEU A 222 11.10 10.73 6.26
C LEU A 222 9.87 11.63 6.38
N THR A 223 10.04 12.83 6.93
CA THR A 223 8.94 13.78 7.08
C THR A 223 8.38 14.21 5.71
N SER A 224 9.24 14.39 4.70
CA SER A 224 8.85 14.63 3.31
C SER A 224 8.03 13.48 2.72
N ALA A 225 8.47 12.23 2.89
CA ALA A 225 7.75 11.05 2.42
C ALA A 225 6.33 10.94 3.01
N VAL A 226 6.19 11.10 4.33
CA VAL A 226 4.88 11.01 4.99
C VAL A 226 3.98 12.19 4.66
N ALA A 227 4.52 13.41 4.53
CA ALA A 227 3.78 14.57 4.02
C ALA A 227 3.25 14.33 2.60
N PHE A 228 4.05 13.70 1.74
CA PHE A 228 3.62 13.29 0.40
C PHE A 228 2.52 12.22 0.44
N LEU A 229 2.64 11.17 1.26
CA LEU A 229 1.62 10.13 1.38
C LEU A 229 0.28 10.69 1.89
N HIS A 230 0.30 11.48 2.97
CA HIS A 230 -0.90 12.07 3.57
C HIS A 230 -1.58 13.04 2.60
N LYS A 231 -0.81 13.81 1.81
CA LYS A 231 -1.34 14.69 0.74
C LYS A 231 -2.02 13.93 -0.40
N ASN A 232 -1.63 12.69 -0.66
CA ASN A 232 -2.31 11.78 -1.60
C ASN A 232 -3.43 10.95 -0.92
N ASN A 233 -3.81 11.31 0.31
CA ASN A 233 -4.83 10.63 1.12
C ASN A 233 -4.48 9.16 1.45
N ILE A 234 -3.20 8.86 1.63
CA ILE A 234 -2.70 7.53 2.04
C ILE A 234 -2.16 7.65 3.46
N VAL A 235 -2.64 6.81 4.37
CA VAL A 235 -2.07 6.61 5.72
C VAL A 235 -1.32 5.29 5.74
N HIS A 236 -0.08 5.27 6.25
CA HIS A 236 0.81 4.12 6.13
C HIS A 236 0.47 3.00 7.12
N ARG A 237 0.17 3.36 8.37
CA ARG A 237 -0.31 2.49 9.48
C ARG A 237 0.68 1.46 10.05
N ASP A 238 1.77 1.14 9.34
CA ASP A 238 2.90 0.34 9.87
C ASP A 238 4.25 1.00 9.56
N LEU A 239 4.48 2.24 10.01
CA LEU A 239 5.79 2.88 9.90
C LEU A 239 6.72 2.31 10.98
N LYS A 240 7.79 1.65 10.52
CA LYS A 240 8.88 1.11 11.34
C LYS A 240 10.19 1.11 10.55
N PRO A 241 11.36 1.02 11.20
CA PRO A 241 12.66 0.97 10.53
C PRO A 241 12.79 -0.14 9.46
N ASP A 242 12.23 -1.33 9.69
CA ASP A 242 12.22 -2.43 8.70
C ASP A 242 11.44 -2.09 7.41
N ASN A 243 10.44 -1.20 7.49
CA ASN A 243 9.63 -0.74 6.36
C ASN A 243 10.22 0.52 5.68
N ILE A 244 11.42 0.95 6.09
CA ILE A 244 12.13 2.09 5.49
C ILE A 244 13.40 1.54 4.84
N LEU A 245 13.41 1.45 3.51
CA LEU A 245 14.54 0.91 2.75
C LEU A 245 15.54 2.00 2.37
N ILE A 246 16.80 1.65 2.14
CA ILE A 246 17.85 2.60 1.72
C ILE A 246 18.39 2.23 0.33
N SER A 247 18.39 3.16 -0.61
CA SER A 247 19.12 3.05 -1.88
C SER A 247 20.41 3.87 -1.82
N GLU A 248 21.50 3.30 -2.32
CA GLU A 248 22.82 3.96 -2.38
C GLU A 248 23.24 4.30 -3.84
N ARG A 249 22.30 4.23 -4.79
CA ARG A 249 22.55 4.40 -6.24
C ARG A 249 23.16 5.74 -6.64
N SER A 250 22.86 6.81 -5.91
CA SER A 250 23.34 8.17 -6.20
C SER A 250 24.67 8.52 -5.51
N GLY A 251 25.30 7.57 -4.82
CA GLY A 251 26.51 7.80 -4.02
C GLY A 251 26.26 8.41 -2.64
N ALA A 252 25.04 8.89 -2.37
CA ALA A 252 24.55 9.24 -1.05
C ALA A 252 23.35 8.34 -0.70
N PRO A 253 23.14 7.96 0.57
CA PRO A 253 22.00 7.13 0.96
C PRO A 253 20.69 7.91 0.87
N VAL A 254 19.74 7.39 0.11
CA VAL A 254 18.37 7.90 -0.04
C VAL A 254 17.41 6.88 0.54
N LEU A 255 16.59 7.29 1.52
CA LEU A 255 15.58 6.39 2.09
C LEU A 255 14.31 6.34 1.24
N LYS A 256 13.61 5.22 1.32
CA LYS A 256 12.40 4.86 0.59
C LYS A 256 11.41 4.23 1.56
N VAL A 257 10.29 4.91 1.84
CA VAL A 257 9.17 4.29 2.58
C VAL A 257 8.57 3.17 1.72
N ALA A 258 8.39 1.99 2.32
CA ALA A 258 7.99 0.75 1.66
C ALA A 258 7.03 -0.07 2.54
N ASP A 259 6.52 -1.17 1.97
CA ASP A 259 5.47 -2.05 2.53
C ASP A 259 4.14 -1.36 2.86
N PHE A 260 3.30 -1.25 1.82
CA PHE A 260 1.98 -0.65 1.91
C PHE A 260 0.87 -1.67 2.25
N GLY A 261 1.22 -2.87 2.73
CA GLY A 261 0.25 -3.95 3.01
C GLY A 261 -0.82 -3.58 4.03
N LEU A 262 -0.49 -2.74 5.03
CA LEU A 262 -1.43 -2.26 6.04
C LEU A 262 -1.99 -0.85 5.74
N SER A 263 -1.55 -0.22 4.65
CA SER A 263 -1.90 1.16 4.34
C SER A 263 -3.38 1.36 3.97
N LYS A 264 -3.92 2.54 4.25
CA LYS A 264 -5.28 2.90 3.89
C LYS A 264 -5.29 4.05 2.89
N VAL A 265 -5.91 3.81 1.73
CA VAL A 265 -6.31 4.87 0.79
C VAL A 265 -7.66 5.42 1.24
N CYS A 266 -7.69 6.70 1.62
CA CYS A 266 -8.89 7.38 2.12
C CYS A 266 -9.62 8.20 1.03
N ALA A 267 -9.06 8.31 -0.17
CA ALA A 267 -9.67 9.00 -1.29
C ALA A 267 -11.05 8.41 -1.65
N GLY A 268 -12.07 9.27 -1.78
CA GLY A 268 -13.44 8.85 -2.12
C GLY A 268 -14.26 8.24 -0.98
N LEU A 269 -13.66 7.98 0.19
CA LEU A 269 -14.36 7.48 1.39
C LEU A 269 -14.98 8.61 2.23
N GLY A 270 -15.28 9.76 1.62
CA GLY A 270 -16.02 10.84 2.27
C GLY A 270 -17.32 10.29 2.84
N GLY A 271 -17.48 10.36 4.16
CA GLY A 271 -18.49 9.59 4.88
C GLY A 271 -19.93 9.87 4.43
N ARG A 272 -20.83 8.94 4.77
CA ARG A 272 -22.29 9.10 4.70
C ARG A 272 -22.78 10.16 5.70
N SER A 273 -22.31 11.40 5.57
CA SER A 273 -23.10 12.55 6.01
C SER A 273 -24.26 12.70 5.03
N ALA A 274 -25.46 12.95 5.55
CA ALA A 274 -26.62 13.20 4.72
C ALA A 274 -26.42 14.45 3.83
N GLU A 275 -27.28 14.55 2.81
CA GLU A 275 -27.35 15.63 1.81
C GLU A 275 -26.30 15.53 0.69
N GLY A 276 -26.83 15.29 -0.52
CA GLY A 276 -26.04 14.94 -1.69
C GLY A 276 -25.60 16.16 -2.48
N GLU A 277 -24.28 16.36 -2.57
CA GLU A 277 -23.66 17.18 -3.60
C GLU A 277 -22.57 16.37 -4.29
N ASN A 278 -22.64 16.34 -5.63
CA ASN A 278 -21.88 15.44 -6.48
C ASN A 278 -20.48 15.99 -6.79
N GLY A 279 -19.74 16.35 -5.73
CA GLY A 279 -18.38 16.88 -5.79
C GLY A 279 -17.38 15.95 -5.13
N THR A 280 -16.19 15.82 -5.73
CA THR A 280 -15.08 15.02 -5.19
C THR A 280 -14.54 15.66 -3.91
N LYS A 281 -15.20 15.41 -2.76
CA LYS A 281 -14.78 15.96 -1.46
C LYS A 281 -13.40 15.41 -1.09
N ASN A 282 -12.38 16.29 -1.04
CA ASN A 282 -11.05 15.95 -0.55
C ASN A 282 -11.16 15.47 0.90
N VAL A 283 -10.83 14.19 1.13
CA VAL A 283 -10.91 13.55 2.46
C VAL A 283 -9.69 13.95 3.26
N ASN A 284 -9.83 14.80 4.28
CA ASN A 284 -8.72 15.11 5.17
C ASN A 284 -8.40 13.91 6.06
N VAL A 285 -7.26 13.24 5.82
CA VAL A 285 -6.83 12.05 6.57
C VAL A 285 -6.57 12.29 8.06
N ASN A 286 -6.35 13.55 8.48
CA ASN A 286 -6.27 13.91 9.91
C ASN A 286 -7.65 13.96 10.61
N LYS A 287 -8.73 13.84 9.84
CA LYS A 287 -10.13 13.80 10.32
C LYS A 287 -10.86 12.53 9.89
N PHE A 288 -10.17 11.60 9.22
CA PHE A 288 -10.72 10.34 8.78
C PHE A 288 -10.43 9.26 9.83
N TRP A 289 -11.48 8.65 10.37
CA TRP A 289 -11.37 7.57 11.34
C TRP A 289 -11.00 6.26 10.65
N LEU A 290 -9.88 5.70 11.09
CA LEU A 290 -9.45 4.35 10.76
C LEU A 290 -9.98 3.39 11.81
N SER A 291 -10.59 2.30 11.35
CA SER A 291 -10.95 1.13 12.15
C SER A 291 -9.98 -0.02 11.88
N SER A 292 -9.90 -0.96 12.83
CA SER A 292 -8.86 -2.00 12.95
C SER A 292 -7.51 -1.46 13.46
N ALA A 293 -7.20 -1.85 14.69
CA ALA A 293 -5.88 -1.73 15.30
C ALA A 293 -4.89 -2.60 14.52
N CYS A 294 -3.81 -2.00 14.04
CA CYS A 294 -2.74 -2.69 13.33
C CYS A 294 -1.48 -1.84 13.34
N GLY A 295 -0.34 -2.48 13.14
CA GLY A 295 0.98 -1.88 13.24
C GLY A 295 1.87 -2.78 14.09
N SER A 296 3.07 -2.29 14.40
CA SER A 296 4.04 -3.02 15.21
C SER A 296 4.20 -2.33 16.56
N ASP A 297 3.96 -3.05 17.66
CA ASP A 297 3.67 -2.51 19.00
C ASP A 297 4.58 -1.37 19.46
N PHE A 298 5.90 -1.53 19.31
CA PHE A 298 6.91 -0.55 19.70
C PHE A 298 6.83 0.80 18.98
N TYR A 299 6.05 0.91 17.89
CA TYR A 299 5.86 2.14 17.11
C TYR A 299 4.40 2.62 17.09
N MET A 300 3.46 1.84 17.63
CA MET A 300 2.03 2.20 17.64
C MET A 300 1.75 3.37 18.59
N ALA A 301 0.85 4.26 18.16
CA ALA A 301 0.37 5.36 18.98
C ALA A 301 -0.68 4.88 20.01
N PRO A 302 -0.86 5.56 21.15
CA PRO A 302 -1.79 5.14 22.21
C PRO A 302 -3.21 4.86 21.70
N GLU A 303 -3.73 5.74 20.84
CA GLU A 303 -5.10 5.65 20.30
C GLU A 303 -5.32 4.49 19.32
N VAL A 304 -4.25 3.84 18.84
CA VAL A 304 -4.37 2.70 17.90
C VAL A 304 -4.96 1.49 18.61
N TRP A 305 -4.62 1.29 19.89
CA TRP A 305 -5.16 0.22 20.75
C TRP A 305 -6.66 0.38 21.02
N GLU A 306 -7.18 1.61 21.01
CA GLU A 306 -8.61 1.92 21.11
C GLU A 306 -9.37 1.68 19.78
N GLY A 307 -8.64 1.33 18.71
CA GLY A 307 -9.19 0.97 17.41
C GLY A 307 -9.78 2.13 16.60
N HIS A 308 -9.64 3.38 17.06
CA HIS A 308 -10.22 4.58 16.45
C HIS A 308 -9.16 5.70 16.34
N TYR A 309 -8.44 5.72 15.22
CA TYR A 309 -7.30 6.63 15.04
C TYR A 309 -7.32 7.33 13.69
N THR A 310 -6.37 8.23 13.47
CA THR A 310 -6.25 9.05 12.25
C THR A 310 -4.83 8.97 11.68
N ALA A 311 -4.55 9.74 10.62
CA ALA A 311 -3.19 9.90 10.08
C ALA A 311 -2.13 10.35 11.13
N LYS A 312 -2.56 10.90 12.27
CA LYS A 312 -1.68 11.28 13.39
C LYS A 312 -0.97 10.10 14.07
N ALA A 313 -1.40 8.86 13.82
CA ALA A 313 -0.67 7.67 14.25
C ALA A 313 0.69 7.53 13.52
N ASP A 314 0.75 7.83 12.21
CA ASP A 314 2.02 7.85 11.44
C ASP A 314 3.00 8.90 12.01
N ILE A 315 2.48 10.03 12.51
CA ILE A 315 3.29 11.10 13.13
C ILE A 315 3.95 10.63 14.43
N PHE A 316 3.22 9.87 15.25
CA PHE A 316 3.76 9.28 16.47
C PHE A 316 4.83 8.23 16.15
N ALA A 317 4.56 7.33 15.20
CA ALA A 317 5.51 6.31 14.75
C ALA A 317 6.81 6.94 14.20
N LEU A 318 6.71 8.02 13.41
CA LEU A 318 7.88 8.82 13.02
C LEU A 318 8.65 9.37 14.23
N GLY A 319 7.95 9.81 15.29
CA GLY A 319 8.57 10.32 16.51
C GLY A 319 9.41 9.26 17.21
N ILE A 320 8.88 8.03 17.31
CA ILE A 320 9.60 6.86 17.83
C ILE A 320 10.84 6.58 16.98
N ILE A 321 10.69 6.48 15.66
CA ILE A 321 11.78 6.17 14.71
C ILE A 321 12.89 7.23 14.78
N ILE A 322 12.54 8.51 14.76
CA ILE A 322 13.52 9.61 14.79
C ILE A 322 14.24 9.65 16.14
N TRP A 323 13.52 9.50 17.25
CA TRP A 323 14.14 9.46 18.58
C TRP A 323 15.10 8.27 18.73
N ALA A 324 14.65 7.06 18.34
CA ALA A 324 15.47 5.86 18.34
C ALA A 324 16.73 6.01 17.46
N MET A 325 16.60 6.60 16.26
CA MET A 325 17.71 6.82 15.32
C MET A 325 18.76 7.83 15.85
N ILE A 326 18.34 8.93 16.48
CA ILE A 326 19.25 9.96 17.01
C ILE A 326 20.02 9.44 18.22
N GLU A 327 19.33 8.87 19.20
CA GLU A 327 19.92 8.42 20.47
C GLU A 327 20.48 6.99 20.40
N ARG A 328 20.24 6.28 19.30
CA ARG A 328 20.51 4.85 19.07
C ARG A 328 19.96 3.99 20.21
N ILE A 329 18.65 4.13 20.41
CA ILE A 329 17.89 3.33 21.38
C ILE A 329 17.44 2.06 20.66
N THR A 330 17.78 0.90 21.24
CA THR A 330 17.45 -0.41 20.70
C THR A 330 16.84 -1.31 21.75
N PHE A 331 16.04 -2.26 21.28
CA PHE A 331 15.54 -3.40 22.03
C PHE A 331 15.82 -4.70 21.27
N ILE A 332 15.77 -5.84 21.96
CA ILE A 332 15.74 -7.14 21.30
C ILE A 332 14.28 -7.52 21.13
N ASP A 333 13.85 -7.74 19.90
CA ASP A 333 12.52 -8.24 19.59
C ASP A 333 12.37 -9.69 20.05
N ALA A 334 11.27 -10.00 20.75
CA ALA A 334 11.05 -11.29 21.37
C ALA A 334 10.72 -12.40 20.35
N GLU A 335 10.09 -12.06 19.22
CA GLU A 335 9.71 -13.04 18.19
C GLU A 335 10.87 -13.37 17.26
N SER A 336 11.56 -12.35 16.72
CA SER A 336 12.66 -12.54 15.77
C SER A 336 14.06 -12.65 16.40
N ASN A 337 14.20 -12.33 17.69
CA ASN A 337 15.49 -12.23 18.40
C ASN A 337 16.50 -11.28 17.72
N ARG A 338 16.00 -10.29 16.97
CA ARG A 338 16.80 -9.24 16.31
C ARG A 338 16.91 -8.00 17.19
N GLU A 339 18.04 -7.30 17.12
CA GLU A 339 18.15 -5.94 17.65
C GLU A 339 17.42 -4.98 16.72
N LEU A 340 16.42 -4.27 17.24
CA LEU A 340 15.60 -3.29 16.53
C LEU A 340 15.73 -1.89 17.14
N LEU A 341 15.79 -0.86 16.31
CA LEU A 341 15.64 0.54 16.69
C LEU A 341 14.22 0.81 17.17
N GLY A 342 14.05 1.22 18.41
CA GLY A 342 12.75 1.62 18.96
C GLY A 342 12.91 2.25 20.33
N THR A 343 11.86 2.88 20.82
CA THR A 343 11.86 3.47 22.17
C THR A 343 10.80 2.81 23.04
N TYR A 344 11.08 2.73 24.33
CA TYR A 344 10.29 2.00 25.32
C TYR A 344 10.49 2.62 26.70
N VAL A 345 9.55 2.33 27.60
CA VAL A 345 9.66 2.60 29.03
C VAL A 345 10.11 1.31 29.71
N ARG A 346 10.97 1.39 30.73
CA ARG A 346 11.33 0.22 31.55
C ARG A 346 10.41 0.14 32.76
N GLN A 347 9.65 -0.95 32.88
CA GLN A 347 8.85 -1.26 34.06
C GLN A 347 9.51 -2.44 34.80
N GLY A 348 10.35 -2.12 35.79
CA GLY A 348 11.17 -3.13 36.48
C GLY A 348 12.18 -3.80 35.53
N THR A 349 11.99 -5.09 35.27
CA THR A 349 12.80 -5.89 34.33
C THR A 349 12.27 -5.87 32.90
N GLU A 350 11.02 -5.45 32.68
CA GLU A 350 10.35 -5.51 31.39
C GLU A 350 10.47 -4.18 30.63
N ILE A 351 10.32 -4.26 29.31
CA ILE A 351 10.23 -3.11 28.42
C ILE A 351 8.81 -3.01 27.90
N VAL A 352 8.23 -1.81 27.97
CA VAL A 352 6.87 -1.53 27.52
C VAL A 352 6.93 -0.50 26.39
N PRO A 353 6.30 -0.76 25.23
CA PRO A 353 6.12 0.22 24.16
C PRO A 353 5.71 1.60 24.66
N VAL A 354 6.26 2.67 24.09
CA VAL A 354 5.92 4.04 24.53
C VAL A 354 4.44 4.37 24.34
N GLY A 355 3.80 3.86 23.28
CA GLY A 355 2.36 4.05 23.06
C GLY A 355 1.49 3.42 24.16
N GLU A 356 1.84 2.20 24.58
CA GLU A 356 1.15 1.47 25.65
C GLU A 356 1.36 2.15 27.02
N ALA A 357 2.59 2.47 27.38
CA ALA A 357 2.89 3.15 28.65
C ALA A 357 2.24 4.56 28.74
N LEU A 358 2.04 5.25 27.61
CA LEU A 358 1.28 6.51 27.55
C LEU A 358 -0.24 6.30 27.60
N LEU A 359 -0.76 5.16 27.16
CA LEU A 359 -2.17 4.79 27.30
C LEU A 359 -2.49 4.48 28.76
N GLU A 360 -1.62 3.72 29.45
CA GLU A 360 -1.72 3.44 30.89
C GLU A 360 -1.59 4.71 31.75
N ASN A 361 -0.66 5.60 31.38
CA ASN A 361 -0.41 6.84 32.10
C ASN A 361 -0.32 8.06 31.16
N PRO A 362 -1.45 8.67 30.78
CA PRO A 362 -1.50 9.85 29.91
C PRO A 362 -0.79 11.11 30.45
N LYS A 363 -0.38 11.11 31.73
CA LYS A 363 0.38 12.19 32.37
C LYS A 363 1.88 11.89 32.49
N MET A 364 2.34 10.74 32.00
CA MET A 364 3.75 10.38 31.99
C MET A 364 4.56 11.36 31.14
N VAL A 365 5.57 11.98 31.74
CA VAL A 365 6.51 12.84 31.03
C VAL A 365 7.61 11.97 30.41
N LEU A 366 7.61 11.84 29.09
CA LEU A 366 8.68 11.15 28.37
C LEU A 366 10.00 11.91 28.55
N HIS A 367 10.93 11.28 29.29
CA HIS A 367 12.21 11.88 29.59
C HIS A 367 13.22 11.66 28.46
N ILE A 368 13.01 12.34 27.32
CA ILE A 368 13.90 12.33 26.15
C ILE A 368 15.32 12.76 26.59
N PRO A 369 16.31 11.86 26.62
CA PRO A 369 17.62 12.16 27.15
C PRO A 369 18.43 13.00 26.17
N GLN A 370 18.92 14.16 26.62
CA GLN A 370 20.00 14.88 25.93
C GLN A 370 21.34 14.34 26.45
N ARG A 371 21.85 13.26 25.84
CA ARG A 371 23.18 12.77 26.16
C ARG A 371 24.19 13.86 25.74
N ARG A 372 25.18 14.17 26.57
CA ARG A 372 26.20 15.24 26.32
C ARG A 372 27.05 15.08 25.03
N ARG A 373 26.82 14.03 24.24
CA ARG A 373 27.49 13.71 22.97
C ARG A 373 26.52 13.49 21.80
N THR A 374 25.20 13.62 21.99
CA THR A 374 24.23 13.46 20.91
C THR A 374 23.86 14.80 20.26
N ALA A 375 23.50 14.75 18.99
CA ALA A 375 23.29 15.92 18.14
C ALA A 375 21.87 16.51 18.23
N MET A 376 21.14 16.22 19.31
CA MET A 376 19.74 16.65 19.46
C MET A 376 19.65 18.09 19.94
N SER A 377 19.36 19.02 19.03
CA SER A 377 19.05 20.41 19.36
C SER A 377 17.75 20.51 20.17
N ASP A 378 17.58 21.59 20.94
CA ASP A 378 16.34 21.83 21.69
C ASP A 378 15.11 21.95 20.76
N GLY A 379 15.30 22.42 19.53
CA GLY A 379 14.27 22.43 18.49
C GLY A 379 13.81 21.02 18.10
N ILE A 380 14.74 20.08 17.89
CA ILE A 380 14.41 18.68 17.61
C ILE A 380 13.75 18.03 18.83
N LYS A 381 14.25 18.29 20.04
CA LYS A 381 13.65 17.78 21.30
C LYS A 381 12.20 18.24 21.46
N LYS A 382 11.92 19.53 21.22
CA LYS A 382 10.56 20.07 21.27
C LYS A 382 9.66 19.48 20.18
N LEU A 383 10.19 19.31 18.97
CA LEU A 383 9.45 18.66 17.88
C LEU A 383 9.10 17.20 18.22
N LEU A 384 10.02 16.43 18.80
CA LEU A 384 9.76 15.07 19.28
C LEU A 384 8.69 15.02 20.39
N GLN A 385 8.69 15.97 21.33
CA GLN A 385 7.64 16.07 22.35
C GLN A 385 6.26 16.29 21.74
N ASP A 386 6.17 17.14 20.71
CA ASP A 386 4.90 17.43 20.04
C ASP A 386 4.45 16.23 19.17
N MET A 387 5.38 15.53 18.51
CA MET A 387 5.07 14.30 17.75
C MET A 387 4.59 13.14 18.65
N LEU A 388 5.12 13.06 19.87
CA LEU A 388 4.81 12.00 20.84
C LEU A 388 3.71 12.38 21.85
N ALA A 389 2.95 13.46 21.58
CA ALA A 389 1.83 13.86 22.41
C ALA A 389 0.75 12.75 22.48
N VAL A 390 0.20 12.49 23.67
CA VAL A 390 -0.81 11.44 23.89
C VAL A 390 -2.07 11.72 23.07
N ASN A 391 -2.61 12.94 23.18
CA ASN A 391 -3.72 13.42 22.38
C ASN A 391 -3.29 13.65 20.92
N PRO A 392 -3.89 12.96 19.92
CA PRO A 392 -3.49 13.08 18.52
C PRO A 392 -3.74 14.47 17.91
N GLN A 393 -4.60 15.30 18.53
CA GLN A 393 -4.85 16.66 18.06
C GLN A 393 -3.70 17.62 18.37
N ASP A 394 -2.92 17.34 19.43
CA ASP A 394 -1.77 18.16 19.84
C ASP A 394 -0.50 17.86 19.02
N ARG A 395 -0.50 16.76 18.25
CA ARG A 395 0.55 16.43 17.28
C ARG A 395 0.45 17.32 16.04
N PRO A 396 1.56 17.73 15.40
CA PRO A 396 1.52 18.40 14.09
C PRO A 396 0.89 17.48 13.03
N ASP A 397 0.35 18.05 11.95
CA ASP A 397 0.10 17.26 10.73
C ASP A 397 1.41 17.02 9.96
N ALA A 398 1.41 16.12 8.97
CA ALA A 398 2.64 15.75 8.26
C ALA A 398 3.27 16.92 7.47
N VAL A 399 2.47 17.88 6.99
CA VAL A 399 2.97 19.04 6.24
C VAL A 399 3.56 20.07 7.20
N GLU A 400 2.89 20.33 8.32
CA GLU A 400 3.43 21.15 9.41
C GLU A 400 4.74 20.54 9.96
N LEU A 401 4.76 19.23 10.19
CA LEU A 401 5.94 18.49 10.64
C LEU A 401 7.12 18.64 9.68
N ALA A 402 6.92 18.47 8.37
CA ALA A 402 7.98 18.61 7.38
C ALA A 402 8.56 20.04 7.37
N ASN A 403 7.69 21.07 7.42
CA ASN A 403 8.12 22.47 7.48
C ASN A 403 8.88 22.78 8.79
N ARG A 404 8.43 22.25 9.93
CA ARG A 404 9.10 22.43 11.22
C ARG A 404 10.42 21.67 11.30
N MET A 405 10.52 20.49 10.68
CA MET A 405 11.74 19.71 10.57
C MET A 405 12.81 20.47 9.77
N ASP A 406 12.44 21.07 8.64
CA ASP A 406 13.33 21.92 7.84
C ASP A 406 13.88 23.10 8.65
N GLN A 407 13.02 23.80 9.40
CA GLN A 407 13.43 24.91 10.28
C GLN A 407 14.41 24.47 11.39
N VAL A 408 14.10 23.42 12.16
CA VAL A 408 14.96 22.99 13.28
C VAL A 408 16.26 22.33 12.82
N THR A 409 16.32 21.83 11.58
CA THR A 409 17.54 21.28 10.99
C THR A 409 18.34 22.33 10.22
N CYS A 410 17.74 23.41 9.68
CA CYS A 410 18.50 24.54 9.14
C CYS A 410 19.16 25.39 10.24
N ALA A 411 18.55 25.45 11.43
CA ALA A 411 19.07 26.18 12.58
C ALA A 411 20.14 25.43 13.41
N ALA A 412 20.50 24.19 13.05
CA ALA A 412 21.40 23.29 13.78
C ALA A 412 22.47 22.63 12.90
#